data_AF-A0A5D2QSA5-F1
#
_entry.id   AF-A0A5D2QSA5-F1
#
_cell.length_a   1.000
_cell.length_b   1.000
_cell.length_c   1.000
_cell.angle_alpha   90.00
_cell.angle_beta   90.00
_cell.angle_gamma   90.00
#
_symmetry.space_group_name_H-M   'P 1'
#
loop_
_entity.id
_entity.type
_entity.pdbx_description
1 polymer ?
#
loop_
_entity_poly.entity_id
_entity_poly.type
_entity_poly.pdbx_seq_one_letter_code
_entity_poly.pdbx_strand_id
1 'polypeptide(L)'
;MDEEKDKDMVSSLLEFKASLDSILEESFSKNEAFCNTIKDSFEHLINLRQNRPAELIAKFLDEKLRDGNKGTSEEELEGTLDKVLVLFKFIQGKDVFEAFYKKDLAKRLLLGKSASIDAEKSMISKLKTECGS
;
A
#
# COMPACT_ATOMS: atom_id res chain seq x y z
N MET A 1 14.69 12.89 -10.96
CA MET A 1 13.40 12.66 -10.28
C MET A 1 13.59 13.04 -8.83
N ASP A 2 12.63 13.72 -8.22
CA ASP A 2 12.80 14.42 -6.94
C ASP A 2 12.70 13.44 -5.75
N GLU A 3 13.85 12.98 -5.25
CA GLU A 3 13.93 11.97 -4.16
C GLU A 3 13.32 12.45 -2.84
N GLU A 4 13.19 13.76 -2.63
CA GLU A 4 12.52 14.29 -1.43
C GLU A 4 11.04 13.93 -1.38
N LYS A 5 10.38 13.89 -2.55
CA LYS A 5 8.94 13.59 -2.65
C LYS A 5 8.62 12.09 -2.57
N ASP A 6 9.64 11.23 -2.59
CA ASP A 6 9.44 9.79 -2.47
C ASP A 6 8.91 9.38 -1.09
N LYS A 7 9.21 10.16 -0.04
CA LYS A 7 8.74 9.92 1.33
C LYS A 7 7.22 10.03 1.43
N ASP A 8 6.65 11.01 0.73
CA ASP A 8 5.22 11.30 0.80
C ASP A 8 4.41 10.60 -0.30
N MET A 9 5.09 10.00 -1.28
CA MET A 9 4.45 9.42 -2.47
C MET A 9 3.32 8.44 -2.14
N VAL A 10 3.53 7.52 -1.21
CA VAL A 10 2.51 6.51 -0.87
C VAL A 10 1.30 7.17 -0.22
N SER A 11 1.50 8.06 0.75
CA SER A 11 0.43 8.83 1.38
C SER A 11 -0.35 9.66 0.35
N SER A 12 0.35 10.38 -0.53
CA SER A 12 -0.28 11.16 -1.59
C SER A 12 -1.07 10.30 -2.58
N LEU A 13 -0.59 9.10 -2.92
CA LEU A 13 -1.35 8.18 -3.77
C LEU A 13 -2.62 7.66 -3.08
N LEU A 14 -2.56 7.40 -1.78
CA LEU A 14 -3.74 6.98 -1.00
C LEU A 14 -4.79 8.09 -0.94
N GLU A 15 -4.37 9.33 -0.67
CA GLU A 15 -5.25 10.50 -0.64
C GLU A 15 -5.85 10.77 -2.02
N PHE A 16 -5.02 10.71 -3.07
CA PHE A 16 -5.47 10.91 -4.44
C PHE A 16 -6.49 9.84 -4.85
N LYS A 17 -6.22 8.57 -4.53
CA LYS A 17 -7.17 7.47 -4.80
C LYS A 17 -8.50 7.67 -4.06
N ALA A 18 -8.46 8.07 -2.79
CA ALA A 18 -9.67 8.35 -2.02
C ALA A 18 -10.49 9.51 -2.62
N SER A 19 -9.82 10.57 -3.08
CA SER A 19 -10.48 11.68 -3.77
C SER A 19 -11.13 11.24 -5.09
N LEU A 20 -10.44 10.43 -5.89
CA LEU A 20 -10.99 9.88 -7.13
C LEU A 20 -12.23 8.99 -6.87
N ASP A 21 -12.17 8.15 -5.83
CA ASP A 21 -13.29 7.28 -5.44
C ASP A 21 -14.52 8.08 -5.00
N SER A 22 -14.33 9.15 -4.19
CA SER A 22 -15.41 10.05 -3.77
C SER A 22 -16.04 10.78 -4.95
N ILE A 23 -15.23 11.33 -5.87
CA ILE A 23 -15.75 11.99 -7.09
C ILE A 23 -16.55 11.01 -7.94
N LEU A 24 -16.05 9.79 -8.13
CA LEU A 24 -16.70 8.74 -8.90
C LEU A 24 -18.04 8.32 -8.29
N GLU A 25 -18.11 8.21 -6.96
CA GLU A 25 -19.34 7.86 -6.25
C GLU A 25 -20.36 9.01 -6.26
N GLU A 26 -19.94 10.21 -5.88
CA GLU A 26 -20.83 11.36 -5.67
C GLU A 26 -21.27 12.01 -6.98
N SER A 27 -20.35 12.17 -7.94
CA SER A 27 -20.61 12.91 -9.18
C SER A 27 -21.03 12.02 -10.34
N PHE A 28 -20.59 10.76 -10.36
CA PHE A 28 -20.80 9.84 -11.47
C PHE A 28 -21.58 8.58 -11.10
N SER A 29 -22.08 8.48 -9.86
CA SER A 29 -22.88 7.35 -9.36
C SER A 29 -22.24 5.98 -9.63
N LYS A 30 -20.90 5.89 -9.50
CA LYS A 30 -20.11 4.68 -9.78
C LYS A 30 -20.30 4.14 -11.20
N ASN A 31 -20.42 5.03 -12.18
CA ASN A 31 -20.51 4.64 -13.59
C ASN A 31 -19.33 3.75 -13.99
N GLU A 32 -19.63 2.54 -14.49
CA GLU A 32 -18.62 1.52 -14.77
C GLU A 32 -17.55 1.95 -15.79
N ALA A 33 -17.91 2.76 -16.79
CA ALA A 33 -16.94 3.23 -17.79
C ALA A 33 -15.91 4.17 -17.15
N PHE A 34 -16.34 5.06 -16.26
CA PHE A 34 -15.43 5.91 -15.48
C PHE A 34 -14.62 5.09 -14.48
N CYS A 35 -15.22 4.09 -13.82
CA CYS A 35 -14.51 3.16 -12.94
C CYS A 35 -13.33 2.49 -13.67
N ASN A 36 -13.58 1.94 -14.85
CA ASN A 36 -12.57 1.25 -15.64
C ASN A 36 -11.48 2.21 -16.13
N THR A 37 -11.88 3.38 -16.63
CA THR A 37 -10.93 4.39 -17.13
C THR A 37 -10.00 4.89 -16.01
N ILE A 38 -10.54 5.15 -14.82
CA ILE A 38 -9.75 5.55 -13.64
C ILE A 38 -8.81 4.43 -13.23
N LYS A 39 -9.30 3.18 -13.19
CA LYS A 39 -8.48 2.01 -12.84
C LYS A 39 -7.28 1.89 -13.78
N ASP A 40 -7.51 1.93 -15.09
CA ASP A 40 -6.45 1.79 -16.11
C ASP A 40 -5.46 2.96 -16.06
N SER A 41 -5.98 4.18 -15.89
CA SER A 41 -5.14 5.39 -15.79
C SER A 41 -4.28 5.39 -14.52
N PHE A 42 -4.84 4.92 -13.40
CA PHE A 42 -4.14 4.84 -12.12
C PHE A 42 -3.07 3.74 -12.14
N GLU A 43 -3.36 2.60 -12.75
CA GLU A 43 -2.36 1.55 -13.01
C GLU A 43 -1.22 2.08 -13.87
N HIS A 44 -1.54 2.79 -14.96
CA HIS A 44 -0.53 3.39 -15.83
C HIS A 44 0.34 4.39 -15.05
N LEU A 45 -0.28 5.31 -14.31
CA LEU A 45 0.42 6.33 -13.50
C LEU A 45 1.39 5.71 -12.50
N ILE A 46 0.94 4.72 -11.72
CA ILE A 46 1.79 4.05 -10.72
C ILE A 46 2.99 3.43 -11.41
N ASN A 47 2.80 2.75 -12.54
CA ASN A 47 3.86 2.01 -13.21
C ASN A 47 4.75 2.86 -14.13
N LEU A 48 4.51 4.17 -14.26
CA LEU A 48 5.44 5.08 -14.96
C LEU A 48 6.84 5.08 -14.36
N ARG A 49 6.95 4.84 -13.05
CA ARG A 49 8.23 4.65 -12.38
C ARG A 49 8.49 3.17 -12.20
N GLN A 50 9.36 2.61 -13.02
CA GLN A 50 9.71 1.20 -12.94
C GLN A 50 10.23 0.85 -11.53
N ASN A 51 9.61 -0.14 -10.88
CA ASN A 51 10.00 -0.74 -9.58
C ASN A 51 9.97 0.17 -8.34
N ARG A 52 10.10 1.49 -8.50
CA ARG A 52 10.15 2.44 -7.38
C ARG A 52 8.88 2.45 -6.51
N PRO A 53 7.66 2.39 -7.05
CA PRO A 53 6.44 2.29 -6.24
C PRO A 53 6.41 1.01 -5.41
N ALA A 54 6.84 -0.12 -5.97
CA ALA A 54 6.89 -1.38 -5.26
C ALA A 54 7.80 -1.31 -4.02
N GLU A 55 9.00 -0.72 -4.18
CA GLU A 55 9.91 -0.46 -3.06
C GLU A 55 9.30 0.48 -2.01
N LEU A 56 8.72 1.61 -2.44
CA LEU A 56 8.19 2.61 -1.52
C LEU A 56 6.96 2.10 -0.75
N ILE A 57 6.10 1.32 -1.39
CA ILE A 57 4.95 0.68 -0.73
C ILE A 57 5.45 -0.33 0.32
N ALA A 58 6.48 -1.14 0.00
CA ALA A 58 7.06 -2.06 0.98
C ALA A 58 7.67 -1.33 2.19
N LYS A 59 8.39 -0.23 1.96
CA LYS A 59 8.95 0.61 3.04
C LYS A 59 7.87 1.27 3.89
N PHE A 60 6.81 1.77 3.26
CA PHE A 60 5.70 2.38 3.97
C PHE A 60 5.01 1.37 4.90
N LEU A 61 4.83 0.12 4.45
CA LEU A 61 4.31 -0.95 5.31
C LEU A 61 5.26 -1.28 6.47
N ASP A 62 6.58 -1.34 6.23
CA ASP A 62 7.57 -1.55 7.29
C ASP A 62 7.47 -0.46 8.37
N GLU A 63 7.37 0.82 7.96
CA GLU A 63 7.22 1.93 8.90
C GLU A 63 5.92 1.81 9.71
N LYS A 64 4.77 1.53 9.08
CA LYS A 64 3.49 1.36 9.79
C LYS A 64 3.50 0.18 10.75
N LEU A 65 4.08 -0.96 10.35
CA LEU A 65 4.19 -2.15 11.21
C LEU A 65 5.23 -2.02 12.31
N ARG A 66 6.16 -1.06 12.20
CA ARG A 66 7.13 -0.73 13.26
C ARG A 66 6.58 0.31 14.24
N ASP A 67 5.88 1.32 13.73
CA ASP A 67 5.41 2.46 14.51
C ASP A 67 3.98 2.32 15.04
N GLY A 68 3.25 1.26 14.68
CA GLY A 68 1.84 1.05 15.04
C GLY A 68 1.48 1.22 16.53
N ASN A 69 2.44 1.10 17.46
CA ASN A 69 2.22 1.33 18.89
C ASN A 69 2.37 2.79 19.35
N LYS A 70 2.72 3.73 18.46
CA LYS A 70 2.95 5.15 18.78
C LYS A 70 1.68 6.01 18.62
N GLY A 71 0.56 5.54 19.16
CA GLY A 71 -0.68 6.32 19.22
C GLY A 71 -1.64 6.17 18.05
N THR A 72 -1.41 5.21 17.15
CA THR A 72 -2.41 4.76 16.17
C THR A 72 -3.19 3.60 16.77
N SER A 73 -4.52 3.60 16.62
CA SER A 73 -5.32 2.46 17.10
C SER A 73 -5.13 1.23 16.19
N GLU A 74 -5.40 0.02 16.70
CA GLU A 74 -5.33 -1.19 15.87
C GLU A 74 -6.29 -1.12 14.68
N GLU A 75 -7.46 -0.49 14.85
CA GLU A 75 -8.45 -0.29 13.78
C GLU A 75 -7.96 0.67 12.71
N GLU A 76 -7.33 1.78 13.10
CA GLU A 76 -6.72 2.73 12.17
C GLU A 76 -5.54 2.12 11.40
N LEU A 77 -4.74 1.31 12.09
CA LEU A 77 -3.64 0.57 11.48
C LEU A 77 -4.19 -0.41 10.44
N GLU A 78 -5.18 -1.23 10.80
CA GLU A 78 -5.81 -2.20 9.91
C GLU A 78 -6.42 -1.52 8.67
N GLY A 79 -7.16 -0.43 8.86
CA GLY A 79 -7.70 0.37 7.75
C GLY A 79 -6.61 0.98 6.86
N THR A 80 -5.45 1.30 7.42
CA THR A 80 -4.27 1.74 6.64
C THR A 80 -3.69 0.59 5.82
N LEU A 81 -3.55 -0.61 6.40
CA LEU A 81 -3.04 -1.79 5.70
C LEU A 81 -3.93 -2.16 4.51
N ASP A 82 -5.26 -2.11 4.67
CA ASP A 82 -6.21 -2.38 3.59
C ASP A 82 -6.09 -1.37 2.44
N LYS A 83 -5.97 -0.08 2.76
CA LYS A 83 -5.76 0.97 1.76
C LYS A 83 -4.46 0.75 0.98
N VAL A 84 -3.39 0.32 1.64
CA VAL A 84 -2.12 0.03 0.97
C VAL A 84 -2.23 -1.19 0.05
N LEU A 85 -3.01 -2.21 0.42
CA LEU A 85 -3.25 -3.37 -0.43
C LEU A 85 -4.02 -3.02 -1.71
N VAL A 86 -4.87 -1.98 -1.67
CA VAL A 86 -5.46 -1.43 -2.89
C VAL A 86 -4.37 -0.91 -3.83
N LEU A 87 -3.37 -0.18 -3.34
CA LEU A 87 -2.23 0.25 -4.16
C LEU A 87 -1.40 -0.92 -4.68
N PHE A 88 -1.21 -1.96 -3.85
CA PHE A 88 -0.50 -3.17 -4.25
C PHE A 88 -1.12 -3.86 -5.47
N LYS A 89 -2.46 -3.79 -5.64
CA LYS A 89 -3.13 -4.33 -6.84
C LYS A 89 -2.71 -3.66 -8.13
N PHE A 90 -2.27 -2.41 -8.07
CA PHE A 90 -1.88 -1.61 -9.24
C PHE A 90 -0.39 -1.71 -9.59
N ILE A 91 0.46 -2.32 -8.75
CA ILE A 91 1.88 -2.45 -9.08
C ILE A 91 2.17 -3.66 -9.97
N GLN A 92 3.02 -3.46 -10.98
CA GLN A 92 3.55 -4.55 -11.81
C GLN A 92 4.75 -5.26 -11.16
N GLY A 93 5.61 -4.52 -10.44
CA GLY A 93 6.82 -5.04 -9.79
C GLY A 93 6.56 -5.78 -8.47
N LYS A 94 5.70 -6.81 -8.48
CA LYS A 94 5.32 -7.57 -7.27
C LYS A 94 6.48 -8.37 -6.67
N ASP A 95 7.39 -8.86 -7.50
CA ASP A 95 8.64 -9.52 -7.11
C ASP A 95 9.58 -8.58 -6.36
N VAL A 96 9.70 -7.34 -6.83
CA VAL A 96 10.46 -6.28 -6.16
C VAL A 96 9.84 -5.97 -4.80
N PHE A 97 8.52 -5.75 -4.76
CA PHE A 97 7.80 -5.57 -3.49
C PHE A 97 8.09 -6.71 -2.51
N GLU A 98 7.95 -7.96 -2.97
CA GLU A 98 8.17 -9.15 -2.13
C GLU A 98 9.60 -9.21 -1.57
N ALA A 99 10.61 -8.92 -2.39
CA ALA A 99 12.01 -8.90 -1.97
C ALA A 99 12.26 -7.85 -0.87
N PHE A 100 11.72 -6.64 -1.02
CA PHE A 100 11.83 -5.60 0.01
C PHE A 100 11.04 -5.96 1.27
N TYR A 101 9.79 -6.41 1.12
CA TYR A 101 8.93 -6.78 2.24
C TYR A 101 9.53 -7.92 3.07
N LYS A 102 10.00 -9.01 2.44
CA LYS A 102 10.65 -10.13 3.14
C LYS A 102 11.91 -9.70 3.89
N LYS A 103 12.76 -8.88 3.26
CA LYS A 103 13.99 -8.36 3.86
C LYS A 103 13.69 -7.58 5.13
N ASP A 104 12.71 -6.69 5.10
CA ASP A 104 12.42 -5.82 6.24
C ASP A 104 11.57 -6.55 7.31
N LEU A 105 10.66 -7.45 6.92
CA LEU A 105 10.00 -8.38 7.85
C LEU A 105 11.02 -9.22 8.64
N ALA A 106 12.01 -9.81 7.96
CA ALA A 106 13.05 -10.60 8.64
C ALA A 106 13.79 -9.77 9.69
N LYS A 107 14.14 -8.51 9.38
CA LYS A 107 14.75 -7.60 10.37
C LYS A 107 13.82 -7.29 11.53
N ARG A 108 12.53 -7.02 11.28
CA ARG A 108 11.56 -6.73 12.35
C ARG A 108 11.41 -7.90 13.30
N LEU A 109 11.31 -9.13 12.78
CA LEU A 109 11.20 -10.35 13.57
C LEU A 109 12.49 -10.62 14.37
N LEU A 110 13.66 -10.51 13.75
CA LEU A 110 14.95 -10.76 14.42
C LEU A 110 15.27 -9.72 15.50
N LEU A 111 14.87 -8.46 15.29
CA LEU A 111 15.17 -7.36 16.20
C LEU A 111 14.03 -7.04 17.19
N GLY A 112 12.91 -7.77 17.12
CA GLY A 112 11.73 -7.52 17.96
C GLY A 112 11.16 -6.11 17.80
N LYS A 113 11.17 -5.56 16.58
CA LYS A 113 10.75 -4.18 16.28
C LYS A 113 9.33 -4.07 15.70
N SER A 114 8.57 -5.15 15.66
CA SER A 114 7.17 -5.12 15.24
C SER A 114 6.30 -4.46 16.31
N ALA A 115 5.30 -3.69 15.88
CA ALA A 115 4.30 -3.09 16.76
C ALA A 115 3.40 -4.17 17.40
N SER A 116 2.88 -5.09 16.59
CA SER A 116 2.05 -6.20 17.05
C SER A 116 2.28 -7.45 16.21
N ILE A 117 2.32 -8.61 16.89
CA ILE A 117 2.40 -9.92 16.22
C ILE A 117 1.12 -10.18 15.42
N ASP A 118 -0.03 -9.72 15.92
CA ASP A 118 -1.31 -9.95 15.25
C ASP A 118 -1.44 -9.08 14.00
N ALA A 119 -0.91 -7.86 14.01
CA ALA A 119 -0.81 -7.02 12.82
C ALA A 119 0.09 -7.66 11.74
N GLU A 120 1.22 -8.26 12.12
CA GLU A 120 2.10 -8.96 11.17
C GLU A 120 1.40 -10.19 10.56
N LYS A 121 0.69 -10.99 11.38
CA LYS A 121 -0.11 -12.12 10.89
C LYS A 121 -1.23 -11.66 9.96
N SER A 122 -1.94 -10.60 10.32
CA SER A 122 -3.00 -10.00 9.49
C SER A 122 -2.44 -9.62 8.12
N MET A 123 -1.34 -8.86 8.09
CA MET A 123 -0.72 -8.41 6.84
C MET A 123 -0.27 -9.58 5.96
N ILE A 124 0.39 -10.59 6.53
CA ILE A 124 0.81 -11.79 5.78
C ILE A 124 -0.41 -12.53 5.22
N SER A 125 -1.48 -12.65 6.01
CA SER A 125 -2.72 -13.29 5.56
C SER A 125 -3.33 -12.55 4.37
N LYS A 126 -3.41 -11.22 4.44
CA LYS A 126 -3.95 -10.41 3.33
C LYS A 126 -3.09 -10.51 2.07
N LEU A 127 -1.76 -10.47 2.19
CA LEU A 127 -0.84 -10.65 1.05
C LEU A 127 -1.00 -12.03 0.40
N LYS A 128 -1.21 -13.08 1.20
CA LYS A 128 -1.48 -14.43 0.66
C LYS A 128 -2.79 -14.47 -0.14
N THR A 129 -3.84 -13.83 0.36
CA THR A 129 -5.12 -13.73 -0.35
C THR A 129 -4.96 -12.99 -1.69
N GLU A 130 -4.18 -11.91 -1.71
CA GLU A 130 -3.99 -11.06 -2.90
C GLU A 130 -3.08 -11.67 -3.97
N CYS A 131 -2.08 -12.47 -3.57
CA CYS A 131 -1.16 -13.11 -4.51
C CYS A 131 -1.66 -14.46 -5.06
N GLY A 132 -2.74 -15.01 -4.49
CA GLY A 132 -3.17 -16.38 -4.77
C GLY A 132 -2.23 -17.42 -4.13
N SER A 133 -2.80 -18.52 -3.66
CA SER A 133 -2.04 -19.68 -3.18
C SER A 133 -1.74 -20.65 -4.32
#